data_AF-A0A164QS74-F1
#
_entry.id   AF-A0A164QS74-F1
#
_cell.length_a   1.000
_cell.length_b   1.000
_cell.length_c   1.000
_cell.angle_alpha   90.00
_cell.angle_beta   90.00
_cell.angle_gamma   90.00
#
_symmetry.space_group_name_H-M   'P 1'
#
loop_
_entity.id
_entity.type
_entity.pdbx_description
1 polymer ?
#
loop_
_entity_poly.entity_id
_entity_poly.type
_entity_poly.pdbx_seq_one_letter_code
_entity_poly.pdbx_strand_id
1 'polypeptide(L)'
;MKELGDAEKFQGHLMACVESAAFSGQSEEEMDQLLYMVVVGGGPTGIELAREIPDFLETTSIMVPELAERIKITLIETLPSDLPIFSKQLIWTIRTQLSRCKDRHRD
;
A
#
# COMPACT_ATOMS: atom_id res chain seq x y z
N MET A 1 -5.12 12.60 -5.49
CA MET A 1 -3.82 12.84 -6.14
C MET A 1 -4.07 13.40 -7.53
N LYS A 2 -4.22 14.71 -7.62
CA LYS A 2 -4.49 15.44 -8.87
C LYS A 2 -3.40 16.45 -9.19
N GLU A 3 -2.68 16.93 -8.17
CA GLU A 3 -1.60 17.91 -8.30
C GLU A 3 -0.31 17.41 -7.63
N LEU A 4 0.83 18.00 -7.98
CA LEU A 4 2.13 17.65 -7.41
C LEU A 4 2.14 17.76 -5.87
N GLY A 5 1.49 18.79 -5.33
CA GLY A 5 1.37 18.99 -3.89
C GLY A 5 0.56 17.90 -3.17
N ASP A 6 -0.30 17.16 -3.86
CA ASP A 6 -0.97 15.99 -3.27
C ASP A 6 -0.01 14.82 -3.09
N ALA A 7 0.93 14.67 -4.03
CA ALA A 7 1.93 13.60 -3.99
C ALA A 7 2.91 13.82 -2.83
N GLU A 8 3.41 15.05 -2.67
CA GLU A 8 4.30 15.42 -1.58
C GLU A 8 3.63 15.25 -0.21
N LYS A 9 2.36 15.65 -0.09
CA LYS A 9 1.57 15.44 1.15
C LYS A 9 1.36 13.96 1.44
N PHE A 10 1.05 13.16 0.42
CA PHE A 10 0.88 11.73 0.57
C PHE A 10 2.18 11.07 1.05
N GLN A 11 3.31 11.35 0.39
CA GLN A 11 4.62 10.82 0.79
C GLN A 11 5.01 11.25 2.20
N GLY A 12 4.80 12.52 2.56
CA GLY A 12 5.08 13.02 3.91
C GLY A 12 4.21 12.34 4.98
N HIS A 13 2.93 12.12 4.69
CA HIS A 13 2.03 11.41 5.60
C HIS A 13 2.39 9.93 5.75
N LEU A 14 2.71 9.27 4.63
CA LEU A 14 3.17 7.89 4.58
C LEU A 14 4.42 7.70 5.47
N MET A 15 5.41 8.59 5.32
CA MET A 15 6.61 8.59 6.14
C MET A 15 6.32 8.81 7.62
N ALA A 16 5.46 9.76 7.96
CA ALA A 16 5.08 10.02 9.34
C ALA A 16 4.40 8.81 10.01
N CYS A 17 3.58 8.04 9.27
CA CYS A 17 2.99 6.80 9.77
C CYS A 17 4.04 5.73 10.05
N VAL A 18 4.99 5.53 9.14
CA VAL A 18 6.09 4.56 9.31
C VAL A 18 6.99 4.94 10.48
N GLU A 19 7.35 6.23 10.59
CA GLU A 19 8.12 6.76 11.72
C GLU A 19 7.38 6.58 13.05
N SER A 20 6.07 6.82 13.07
CA SER A 20 5.24 6.61 14.27
C SER A 20 5.17 5.14 14.65
N ALA A 21 5.07 4.23 13.67
CA ALA A 21 5.06 2.79 13.91
C ALA A 21 6.43 2.26 14.37
N ALA A 22 7.53 2.90 13.96
CA ALA A 22 8.89 2.58 14.41
C ALA A 22 9.22 3.10 15.82
N PHE A 23 8.35 3.93 16.42
CA PHE A 23 8.60 4.52 17.73
C PHE A 23 8.46 3.48 18.85
N SER A 24 9.38 3.51 19.82
CA SER A 24 9.35 2.58 20.95
C SER A 24 8.18 2.89 21.89
N GLY A 25 7.29 1.91 22.06
CA GLY A 25 6.13 2.00 22.96
C GLY A 25 4.76 1.98 22.27
N GLN A 26 4.72 1.80 20.95
CA GLN A 26 3.48 1.46 20.25
C GLN A 26 3.03 0.03 20.61
N SER A 27 1.72 -0.17 20.74
CA SER A 27 1.16 -1.52 20.76
C SER A 27 1.21 -2.17 19.38
N GLU A 28 1.21 -3.50 19.33
CA GLU A 28 1.16 -4.21 18.04
C GLU A 28 -0.08 -3.82 17.23
N GLU A 29 -1.23 -3.61 17.90
CA GLU A 29 -2.46 -3.18 17.25
C GLU A 29 -2.33 -1.79 16.62
N GLU A 30 -1.67 -0.84 17.29
CA GLU A 30 -1.44 0.51 16.75
C GLU A 30 -0.49 0.48 15.56
N MET A 31 0.57 -0.33 15.62
CA MET A 31 1.48 -0.53 14.50
C MET A 31 0.75 -1.07 13.27
N ASP A 32 -0.10 -2.09 13.45
CA ASP A 32 -0.90 -2.66 12.38
C ASP A 32 -1.88 -1.65 11.77
N GLN A 33 -2.45 -0.75 12.57
CA GLN A 33 -3.30 0.33 12.07
C GLN A 33 -2.51 1.38 11.28
N LEU A 34 -1.33 1.78 11.77
CA LEU A 34 -0.48 2.78 11.12
C LEU A 34 0.08 2.27 9.78
N LEU A 35 0.33 0.97 9.67
CA LEU A 35 0.88 0.33 8.48
C LEU A 35 -0.20 -0.27 7.57
N TYR A 36 -1.48 -0.04 7.87
CA TYR A 36 -2.59 -0.43 7.02
C TYR A 36 -3.06 0.73 6.13
N MET A 37 -2.90 0.56 4.83
CA MET A 37 -3.20 1.55 3.81
C MET A 37 -4.35 1.10 2.92
N VAL A 38 -5.26 2.03 2.64
CA VAL A 38 -6.40 1.79 1.76
C VAL A 38 -6.33 2.74 0.58
N VAL A 39 -6.22 2.19 -0.61
CA VAL A 39 -6.29 2.93 -1.87
C VAL A 39 -7.71 2.81 -2.40
N VAL A 40 -8.38 3.93 -2.62
CA VAL A 40 -9.76 3.96 -3.14
C VAL A 40 -9.76 4.42 -4.59
N GLY A 41 -10.38 3.62 -5.46
CA GLY A 41 -10.40 3.79 -6.91
C GLY A 41 -9.42 2.85 -7.60
N GLY A 42 -9.95 1.85 -8.29
CA GLY A 42 -9.20 0.87 -9.08
C GLY A 42 -8.86 1.34 -10.50
N GLY A 43 -9.01 2.63 -10.82
CA GLY A 43 -8.50 3.18 -12.08
C GLY A 43 -6.97 3.04 -12.22
N PRO A 44 -6.42 3.32 -13.42
CA PRO A 44 -4.98 3.15 -13.70
C PRO A 44 -4.06 3.78 -12.64
N THR A 45 -4.40 4.99 -12.19
CA THR A 45 -3.63 5.73 -11.18
C THR A 45 -3.66 5.06 -9.81
N GLY A 46 -4.80 4.54 -9.37
CA GLY A 46 -4.91 3.90 -8.06
C GLY A 46 -4.21 2.53 -8.02
N ILE A 47 -4.26 1.79 -9.14
CA ILE A 47 -3.50 0.56 -9.30
C ILE A 47 -2.00 0.83 -9.21
N GLU A 48 -1.49 1.79 -9.98
CA GLU A 48 -0.06 2.07 -10.02
C GLU A 48 0.44 2.56 -8.65
N LEU A 49 -0.33 3.43 -7.99
CA LEU A 49 -0.02 3.88 -6.63
C LEU A 49 0.03 2.69 -5.65
N ALA A 50 -0.98 1.81 -5.66
CA ALA A 50 -1.01 0.65 -4.79
C ALA A 50 0.17 -0.31 -5.03
N ARG A 51 0.69 -0.34 -6.28
CA ARG A 51 1.84 -1.14 -6.67
C ARG A 51 3.17 -0.51 -6.24
N GLU A 52 3.26 0.81 -6.25
CA GLU A 52 4.50 1.55 -5.99
C GLU A 52 4.76 1.76 -4.49
N ILE A 53 3.72 1.77 -3.65
CA ILE A 53 3.87 1.96 -2.19
C ILE A 53 4.83 0.95 -1.54
N PRO A 54 4.71 -0.38 -1.75
CA PRO A 54 5.65 -1.34 -1.16
C PRO A 54 7.09 -1.07 -1.57
N ASP A 55 7.33 -0.86 -2.87
CA ASP A 55 8.66 -0.61 -3.42
C ASP A 55 9.25 0.69 -2.82
N PHE A 56 8.43 1.75 -2.69
CA PHE A 56 8.83 3.01 -2.06
C PHE A 56 9.23 2.81 -0.60
N LEU A 57 8.40 2.07 0.15
CA LEU A 57 8.62 1.77 1.54
C LEU A 57 9.92 0.96 1.76
N GLU A 58 10.17 -0.06 0.94
CA GLU A 58 11.40 -0.87 1.02
C GLU A 58 12.69 -0.04 0.82
N THR A 59 12.63 1.05 0.06
CA THR A 59 13.80 1.93 -0.15
C THR A 59 14.08 2.90 0.99
N THR A 60 13.19 2.98 1.98
CA THR A 60 13.28 3.94 3.09
C THR A 60 14.19 3.41 4.20
N SER A 61 15.12 4.23 4.70
CA SER A 61 16.07 3.82 5.75
C SER A 61 15.44 3.46 7.11
N ILE A 62 14.20 3.89 7.33
CA ILE A 62 13.39 3.65 8.54
C ILE A 62 12.68 2.29 8.46
N MET A 63 12.60 1.70 7.26
CA MET A 63 12.01 0.38 7.06
C MET A 63 12.90 -0.69 7.69
N VAL A 64 12.38 -1.34 8.74
CA VAL A 64 12.98 -2.54 9.34
C VAL A 64 12.13 -3.76 8.99
N PRO A 65 12.72 -4.98 8.95
CA PRO A 65 12.01 -6.19 8.57
C PRO A 65 10.71 -6.43 9.35
N GLU A 66 10.71 -6.14 10.66
CA GLU A 66 9.54 -6.30 11.52
C GLU A 66 8.36 -5.41 11.12
N LEU A 67 8.62 -4.17 10.69
CA LEU A 67 7.56 -3.27 10.20
C LEU A 67 7.13 -3.65 8.79
N ALA A 68 8.07 -4.09 7.95
CA ALA A 68 7.78 -4.49 6.58
C ALA A 68 6.76 -5.63 6.52
N GLU A 69 6.84 -6.59 7.45
CA GLU A 69 5.89 -7.70 7.56
C GLU A 69 4.47 -7.28 7.94
N ARG A 70 4.31 -6.11 8.56
CA ARG A 70 3.01 -5.56 9.00
C ARG A 70 2.34 -4.67 7.95
N ILE A 71 3.05 -4.30 6.87
CA ILE A 71 2.50 -3.44 5.81
C ILE A 71 1.37 -4.18 5.10
N LYS A 72 0.19 -3.56 5.12
CA LYS A 72 -0.98 -4.08 4.44
C LYS A 72 -1.58 -3.01 3.56
N ILE A 73 -1.80 -3.35 2.29
CA ILE A 73 -2.39 -2.44 1.31
C ILE A 73 -3.66 -3.07 0.75
N THR A 74 -4.75 -2.32 0.76
CA THR A 74 -6.03 -2.76 0.19
C THR A 74 -6.51 -1.76 -0.85
N LEU A 75 -6.72 -2.24 -2.07
CA LEU A 75 -7.34 -1.47 -3.15
C LEU A 75 -8.85 -1.73 -3.14
N ILE A 76 -9.64 -0.67 -2.98
CA ILE A 76 -11.11 -0.69 -3.01
C ILE A 76 -11.58 -0.02 -4.29
N GLU A 77 -12.42 -0.71 -5.06
CA GLU A 77 -13.11 -0.16 -6.24
C GLU A 77 -14.62 -0.12 -5.95
N THR A 78 -15.28 0.98 -6.35
CA THR A 78 -16.72 1.19 -6.14
C THR A 78 -17.54 0.89 -7.39
N LEU A 79 -16.90 0.74 -8.55
CA LEU A 79 -17.57 0.34 -9.79
C LEU A 79 -17.94 -1.17 -9.78
N PRO A 80 -19.18 -1.52 -10.17
CA PRO A 80 -19.69 -2.89 -10.11
C PRO A 80 -19.07 -3.83 -11.17
N SER A 81 -18.41 -3.30 -12.19
CA SER A 81 -17.60 -4.09 -13.11
C SER A 81 -16.13 -3.85 -12.81
N ASP A 82 -15.38 -4.91 -12.50
CA ASP A 82 -13.92 -4.89 -12.47
C ASP A 82 -13.43 -4.28 -13.81
N LEU A 83 -13.02 -3.00 -13.78
CA LEU A 83 -12.23 -2.33 -14.81
C LEU A 83 -12.60 -2.64 -16.27
N PRO A 84 -13.62 -1.99 -16.86
CA PRO A 84 -14.01 -2.22 -18.27
C PRO A 84 -12.92 -1.85 -19.29
N ILE A 85 -11.84 -1.17 -18.85
CA ILE A 85 -10.76 -0.64 -19.69
C ILE A 85 -9.51 -1.54 -19.64
N PHE A 86 -9.45 -2.52 -18.73
CA PHE A 86 -8.28 -3.41 -18.59
C PHE A 86 -8.62 -4.86 -18.92
N SER A 87 -7.68 -5.55 -19.56
CA SER A 87 -7.84 -6.96 -19.87
C SER A 87 -7.92 -7.77 -18.56
N LYS A 88 -8.69 -8.86 -18.59
CA LYS A 88 -8.83 -9.81 -17.46
C LYS A 88 -7.47 -10.28 -16.90
N GLN A 89 -6.44 -10.31 -17.74
CA GLN A 89 -5.06 -10.63 -17.37
C GLN A 89 -4.44 -9.59 -16.45
N LEU A 90 -4.67 -8.28 -16.68
CA LEU A 90 -4.12 -7.26 -15.80
C LEU A 90 -4.82 -7.25 -14.44
N ILE A 91 -6.14 -7.45 -14.42
CA ILE A 91 -6.92 -7.57 -13.18
C ILE A 91 -6.46 -8.80 -12.38
N TRP A 92 -6.18 -9.91 -13.05
CA TRP A 92 -5.58 -11.10 -12.44
C TRP A 92 -4.17 -10.82 -11.91
N THR A 93 -3.32 -10.12 -12.67
CA THR A 93 -1.96 -9.76 -12.23
C THR A 93 -1.99 -8.85 -11.01
N ILE A 94 -2.90 -7.87 -10.97
CA ILE A 94 -3.07 -6.95 -9.83
C ILE A 94 -3.57 -7.70 -8.60
N ARG A 95 -4.61 -8.53 -8.75
CA ARG A 95 -5.10 -9.40 -7.68
C ARG A 95 -3.99 -10.33 -7.18
N THR A 96 -3.19 -10.88 -8.08
CA THR A 96 -2.08 -11.80 -7.74
C THR A 96 -0.92 -11.06 -7.08
N GLN A 97 -0.58 -9.84 -7.48
CA GLN A 97 0.46 -9.03 -6.84
C GLN A 97 0.06 -8.60 -5.42
N LEU A 98 -1.18 -8.12 -5.25
CA LEU A 98 -1.73 -7.81 -3.92
C LEU A 98 -1.86 -9.07 -3.05
N SER A 99 -2.17 -10.24 -3.64
CA SER A 99 -2.17 -11.53 -2.91
C SER A 99 -0.75 -12.04 -2.63
N ARG A 100 0.24 -11.74 -3.50
CA ARG A 100 1.65 -12.11 -3.31
C ARG A 100 2.30 -11.33 -2.18
N CYS A 101 1.87 -10.11 -1.88
CA CYS A 101 2.23 -9.44 -0.62
C CYS A 101 1.71 -10.19 0.61
N LYS A 102 0.61 -10.96 0.47
CA LYS A 102 0.04 -11.79 1.55
C LYS A 102 0.72 -13.16 1.66
N ASP A 103 1.23 -13.71 0.55
CA ASP A 103 1.82 -15.06 0.47
C ASP A 103 3.35 -15.10 0.55
N ARG A 104 4.07 -13.96 0.44
CA ARG A 104 5.56 -13.96 0.49
C ARG A 104 6.17 -14.21 1.88
N HIS A 105 5.35 -14.43 2.91
CA HIS A 105 5.80 -14.61 4.30
C HIS A 105 5.15 -15.84 4.98
N ARG A 106 4.80 -16.87 4.20
CA ARG A 106 4.35 -18.16 4.73
C ARG A 106 5.20 -19.33 4.22
N ASP A 107 6.52 -19.13 4.16
CA ASP A 107 7.56 -20.15 4.05
C ASP A 107 8.78 -19.72 4.87
#